data_AF-A0A5N5NLL0-F1
#
_entry.id   AF-A0A5N5NLL0-F1
#
_cell.length_a   1.000
_cell.length_b   1.000
_cell.length_c   1.000
_cell.angle_alpha   90.00
_cell.angle_beta   90.00
_cell.angle_gamma   90.00
#
_symmetry.space_group_name_H-M   'P 1'
#
loop_
_entity.id
_entity.type
_entity.pdbx_description
1 polymer ?
#
loop_
_entity_poly.entity_id
_entity_poly.type
_entity_poly.pdbx_seq_one_letter_code
_entity_poly.pdbx_strand_id
1 'polypeptide(L)'
;MSKSIQKRNHWTSRVNECSLRRSRDGELNVELSGGAQSGQFTYIAVVGKDVVYQYGQLSEGELLLEVEGLPVSGLPLYDVLALLESIKDPVRMKTVRQGNKLNKDLRHYLSMRFQKSSPDHELQQTIRNSLYHYSVPCTTRPPREGELPGVDYNFLSVQEFLELEQCGTLLEIGTYEGNYYGTPKPPSQPRCGTVITQDALRHALFGSWNSTPKRTKSYNDIQHDIE
;
A
#
# COMPACT_ATOMS: atom_id res chain seq x y z
N MET A 1 29.06 -14.06 12.44
CA MET A 1 29.05 -14.26 10.97
C MET A 1 27.62 -14.42 10.41
N SER A 2 26.67 -13.53 10.75
CA SER A 2 25.23 -13.77 10.51
C SER A 2 24.47 -12.73 9.67
N LYS A 3 25.05 -11.54 9.42
CA LYS A 3 24.38 -10.45 8.67
C LYS A 3 24.35 -10.67 7.14
N SER A 4 25.26 -11.47 6.59
CA SER A 4 25.39 -11.68 5.14
C SER A 4 24.39 -12.71 4.57
N ILE A 5 23.96 -13.68 5.37
CA ILE A 5 23.02 -14.74 4.95
C ILE A 5 21.58 -14.21 4.90
N GLN A 6 21.18 -13.34 5.83
CA GLN A 6 19.84 -12.73 5.82
C GLN A 6 19.58 -11.84 4.58
N LYS A 7 20.62 -11.17 4.05
CA LYS A 7 20.51 -10.34 2.84
C LYS A 7 20.14 -11.11 1.57
N ARG A 8 20.48 -12.40 1.47
CA ARG A 8 20.16 -13.23 0.29
C ARG A 8 18.72 -13.73 0.24
N ASN A 9 18.03 -13.76 1.39
CA ASN A 9 16.65 -14.26 1.51
C ASN A 9 15.61 -13.15 1.67
N HIS A 10 16.04 -11.88 1.59
CA HIS A 10 15.15 -10.75 1.68
C HIS A 10 14.26 -10.66 0.42
N TRP A 11 13.09 -10.04 0.50
CA TRP A 11 12.22 -9.92 -0.68
C TRP A 11 12.81 -8.97 -1.74
N THR A 12 13.64 -7.99 -1.33
CA THR A 12 14.29 -7.05 -2.26
C THR A 12 15.21 -7.72 -3.27
N SER A 13 15.81 -8.87 -2.92
CA SER A 13 16.63 -9.66 -3.86
C SER A 13 15.81 -10.61 -4.74
N ARG A 14 14.49 -10.65 -4.55
CA ARG A 14 13.54 -11.51 -5.27
C ARG A 14 12.51 -10.68 -6.06
N VAL A 15 12.74 -9.39 -6.20
CA VAL A 15 11.93 -8.52 -7.06
C VAL A 15 12.18 -8.92 -8.51
N ASN A 16 11.09 -9.13 -9.23
CA ASN A 16 11.05 -9.41 -10.63
C ASN A 16 10.56 -8.15 -11.36
N GLU A 17 11.26 -7.76 -12.41
CA GLU A 17 10.84 -6.68 -13.28
C GLU A 17 10.48 -7.26 -14.65
N CYS A 18 9.27 -6.98 -15.10
CA CYS A 18 8.78 -7.44 -16.38
C CYS A 18 8.12 -6.32 -17.17
N SER A 19 8.19 -6.43 -18.50
CA SER A 19 7.50 -5.55 -19.42
C SER A 19 6.57 -6.37 -20.30
N LEU A 20 5.30 -5.98 -20.31
CA LEU A 20 4.23 -6.63 -21.05
C LEU A 20 3.77 -5.72 -22.18
N ARG A 21 3.31 -6.33 -23.27
CA ARG A 21 2.60 -5.64 -24.34
C ARG A 21 1.15 -6.10 -24.34
N ARG A 22 0.24 -5.22 -24.73
CA ARG A 22 -1.13 -5.61 -24.98
C ARG A 22 -1.19 -6.52 -26.20
N SER A 23 -2.11 -7.47 -26.15
CA SER A 23 -2.44 -8.36 -27.25
C SER A 23 -3.09 -7.57 -28.38
N ARG A 24 -3.44 -8.25 -29.48
CA ARG A 24 -4.17 -7.63 -30.60
C ARG A 24 -5.53 -7.06 -30.18
N ASP A 25 -6.11 -7.62 -29.13
CA ASP A 25 -7.42 -7.22 -28.58
C ASP A 25 -7.29 -6.06 -27.57
N GLY A 26 -6.08 -5.56 -27.34
CA GLY A 26 -5.82 -4.46 -26.41
C GLY A 26 -5.66 -4.91 -24.95
N GLU A 27 -5.73 -6.20 -24.66
CA GLU A 27 -5.69 -6.76 -23.31
C GLU A 27 -4.27 -7.19 -22.90
N LEU A 28 -3.96 -7.08 -21.60
CA LEU A 28 -2.69 -7.61 -21.06
C LEU A 28 -2.74 -9.13 -20.82
N ASN A 29 -3.93 -9.73 -20.79
CA ASN A 29 -4.15 -11.15 -20.47
C ASN A 29 -3.62 -11.56 -19.08
N VAL A 30 -3.61 -10.63 -18.12
CA VAL A 30 -3.20 -10.85 -16.73
C VAL A 30 -4.33 -10.41 -15.82
N GLU A 31 -4.77 -11.29 -14.92
CA GLU A 31 -5.79 -10.97 -13.93
C GLU A 31 -5.14 -10.56 -12.61
N LEU A 32 -5.59 -9.45 -12.04
CA LEU A 32 -5.17 -8.97 -10.73
C LEU A 32 -6.26 -9.21 -9.69
N SER A 33 -5.85 -9.46 -8.44
CA SER A 33 -6.76 -9.61 -7.31
C SER A 33 -6.21 -8.95 -6.05
N GLY A 34 -7.06 -8.86 -5.01
CA GLY A 34 -6.71 -8.29 -3.71
C GLY A 34 -6.94 -6.78 -3.66
N GLY A 35 -5.88 -6.04 -3.30
CA GLY A 35 -5.91 -4.59 -3.13
C GLY A 35 -6.29 -4.14 -1.71
N ALA A 36 -5.88 -2.92 -1.35
CA ALA A 36 -5.93 -2.45 0.02
C ALA A 36 -7.34 -2.41 0.63
N GLN A 37 -8.38 -2.18 -0.18
CA GLN A 37 -9.79 -2.22 0.24
C GLN A 37 -10.21 -3.61 0.77
N SER A 38 -9.52 -4.67 0.34
CA SER A 38 -9.73 -6.05 0.83
C SER A 38 -8.81 -6.43 2.00
N GLY A 39 -7.87 -5.57 2.38
CA GLY A 39 -6.82 -5.89 3.35
C GLY A 39 -5.70 -6.77 2.79
N GLN A 40 -5.52 -6.77 1.47
CA GLN A 40 -4.49 -7.54 0.79
C GLN A 40 -3.60 -6.65 -0.07
N PHE A 41 -2.37 -7.12 -0.32
CA PHE A 41 -1.59 -6.60 -1.44
C PHE A 41 -2.33 -6.92 -2.76
N THR A 42 -2.17 -6.07 -3.76
CA THR A 42 -2.54 -6.46 -5.13
C THR A 42 -1.56 -7.53 -5.59
N TYR A 43 -2.07 -8.61 -6.19
CA TYR A 43 -1.25 -9.73 -6.65
C TYR A 43 -1.72 -10.24 -8.01
N ILE A 44 -0.82 -10.92 -8.73
CA ILE A 44 -1.10 -11.61 -9.98
C ILE A 44 -1.97 -12.84 -9.67
N ALA A 45 -3.24 -12.81 -10.03
CA ALA A 45 -4.17 -13.92 -9.78
C ALA A 45 -4.01 -15.01 -10.81
N VAL A 46 -4.05 -14.63 -12.09
CA VAL A 46 -3.97 -15.54 -13.24
C VAL A 46 -3.06 -14.93 -14.29
N VAL A 47 -2.19 -15.75 -14.87
CA VAL A 47 -1.37 -15.39 -16.04
C VAL A 47 -1.93 -16.13 -17.25
N GLY A 48 -2.55 -15.39 -18.18
CA GLY A 48 -3.11 -15.95 -19.40
C GLY A 48 -2.05 -16.56 -20.31
N LYS A 49 -2.44 -17.50 -21.16
CA LYS A 49 -1.53 -18.14 -22.12
C LYS A 49 -1.06 -17.20 -23.23
N ASP A 50 -1.87 -16.19 -23.54
CA ASP A 50 -1.65 -15.23 -24.62
C ASP A 50 -0.98 -13.93 -24.13
N VAL A 51 -0.33 -13.96 -22.95
CA VAL A 51 0.43 -12.82 -22.44
C VAL A 51 1.66 -12.57 -23.32
N VAL A 52 1.81 -11.33 -23.79
CA VAL A 52 2.92 -10.93 -24.66
C VAL A 52 3.99 -10.26 -23.83
N TYR A 53 5.06 -11.00 -23.50
CA TYR A 53 6.21 -10.44 -22.79
C TYR A 53 7.19 -9.76 -23.75
N GLN A 54 7.63 -8.56 -23.39
CA GLN A 54 8.81 -7.94 -23.99
C GLN A 54 10.08 -8.41 -23.27
N TYR A 55 10.05 -8.46 -21.93
CA TYR A 55 11.09 -9.08 -21.10
C TYR A 55 10.51 -9.47 -19.73
N GLY A 56 11.21 -10.34 -19.02
CA GLY A 56 10.75 -10.89 -17.74
C GLY A 56 9.55 -11.83 -17.92
N GLN A 57 9.06 -12.38 -16.80
CA GLN A 57 7.88 -13.23 -16.77
C GLN A 57 7.11 -12.97 -15.48
N LEU A 58 5.79 -13.08 -15.51
CA LEU A 58 4.97 -13.04 -14.31
C LEU A 58 4.71 -14.46 -13.82
N SER A 59 4.63 -14.62 -12.49
CA SER A 59 4.15 -15.86 -11.88
C SER A 59 2.88 -15.58 -11.08
N GLU A 60 1.93 -16.51 -11.12
CA GLU A 60 0.74 -16.45 -10.28
C GLU A 60 1.11 -16.38 -8.80
N GLY A 61 0.39 -15.55 -8.06
CA GLY A 61 0.63 -15.26 -6.65
C GLY A 61 1.76 -14.27 -6.37
N GLU A 62 2.45 -13.71 -7.37
CA GLU A 62 3.39 -12.61 -7.13
C GLU A 62 2.66 -11.33 -6.70
N LEU A 63 3.22 -10.61 -5.74
CA LEU A 63 2.68 -9.34 -5.27
C LEU A 63 3.14 -8.23 -6.20
N LEU A 64 2.23 -7.34 -6.57
CA LEU A 64 2.51 -6.19 -7.42
C LEU A 64 2.98 -5.02 -6.56
N LEU A 65 4.22 -4.58 -6.76
CA LEU A 65 4.83 -3.50 -6.00
C LEU A 65 4.72 -2.16 -6.74
N GLU A 66 5.07 -2.15 -8.03
CA GLU A 66 5.08 -0.96 -8.87
C GLU A 66 4.52 -1.24 -10.28
N VAL A 67 3.97 -0.20 -10.91
CA VAL A 67 3.58 -0.17 -12.32
C VAL A 67 4.11 1.12 -12.94
N GLU A 68 4.88 1.03 -14.04
CA GLU A 68 5.54 2.18 -14.69
C GLU A 68 6.36 3.06 -13.72
N GLY A 69 6.98 2.43 -12.72
CA GLY A 69 7.74 3.11 -11.65
C GLY A 69 6.88 3.79 -10.59
N LEU A 70 5.55 3.65 -10.65
CA LEU A 70 4.62 4.14 -9.63
C LEU A 70 4.41 3.05 -8.59
N PRO A 71 4.59 3.34 -7.28
CA PRO A 71 4.25 2.39 -6.25
C PRO A 71 2.73 2.19 -6.21
N VAL A 72 2.29 0.95 -6.33
CA VAL A 72 0.87 0.56 -6.26
C VAL A 72 0.55 -0.23 -4.98
N SER A 73 1.57 -0.51 -4.17
CA SER A 73 1.40 -1.11 -2.85
C SER A 73 0.58 -0.19 -1.95
N GLY A 74 -0.54 -0.68 -1.44
CA GLY A 74 -1.48 0.10 -0.62
C GLY A 74 -2.58 0.82 -1.41
N LEU A 75 -2.59 0.72 -2.75
CA LEU A 75 -3.71 1.22 -3.53
C LEU A 75 -4.89 0.23 -3.53
N PRO A 76 -6.13 0.73 -3.66
CA PRO A 76 -7.28 -0.10 -3.95
C PRO A 76 -7.16 -0.76 -5.33
N LEU A 77 -7.70 -1.97 -5.49
CA LEU A 77 -7.61 -2.71 -6.75
C LEU A 77 -8.18 -1.93 -7.95
N TYR A 78 -9.31 -1.24 -7.75
CA TYR A 78 -9.96 -0.48 -8.82
C TYR A 78 -9.06 0.64 -9.39
N ASP A 79 -8.22 1.28 -8.57
CA ASP A 79 -7.29 2.30 -9.04
C ASP A 79 -6.07 1.68 -9.72
N VAL A 80 -5.63 0.50 -9.27
CA VAL A 80 -4.56 -0.24 -9.96
C VAL A 80 -5.01 -0.68 -11.36
N LEU A 81 -6.25 -1.17 -11.49
CA LEU A 81 -6.82 -1.56 -12.78
C LEU A 81 -6.95 -0.35 -13.71
N ALA A 82 -7.49 0.76 -13.23
CA ALA A 82 -7.59 1.98 -14.02
C ALA A 82 -6.22 2.57 -14.42
N LEU A 83 -5.23 2.48 -13.52
CA LEU A 83 -3.85 2.85 -13.84
C LEU A 83 -3.34 2.02 -15.02
N LEU A 84 -3.52 0.71 -14.99
CA LEU A 84 -3.12 -0.17 -16.09
C LEU A 84 -3.81 0.20 -17.39
N GLU A 85 -5.12 0.43 -17.38
CA GLU A 85 -5.89 0.89 -18.56
C GLU A 85 -5.37 2.19 -19.16
N SER A 86 -4.91 3.13 -18.31
CA SER A 86 -4.40 4.43 -18.75
C SER A 86 -2.99 4.40 -19.33
N ILE A 87 -2.19 3.38 -19.01
CA ILE A 87 -0.79 3.28 -19.43
C ILE A 87 -0.71 2.84 -20.89
N LYS A 88 0.13 3.56 -21.64
CA LYS A 88 0.49 3.21 -23.02
C LYS A 88 1.47 2.04 -23.04
N ASP A 89 1.35 1.21 -24.07
CA ASP A 89 2.27 0.10 -24.28
C ASP A 89 3.72 0.56 -24.52
N PRO A 90 4.72 -0.18 -24.01
CA PRO A 90 4.59 -1.37 -23.16
C PRO A 90 4.38 -1.03 -21.67
N VAL A 91 3.75 -1.94 -20.91
CA VAL A 91 3.49 -1.79 -19.48
C VAL A 91 4.56 -2.49 -18.66
N ARG A 92 5.35 -1.73 -17.89
CA ARG A 92 6.36 -2.24 -16.96
C ARG A 92 5.76 -2.46 -15.58
N MET A 93 6.05 -3.61 -14.98
CA MET A 93 5.63 -3.96 -13.63
C MET A 93 6.84 -4.44 -12.83
N LYS A 94 6.86 -4.11 -11.53
CA LYS A 94 7.71 -4.79 -10.55
C LYS A 94 6.85 -5.65 -9.65
N THR A 95 7.15 -6.94 -9.64
CA THR A 95 6.48 -7.92 -8.80
C THR A 95 7.46 -8.59 -7.85
N VAL A 96 6.96 -9.26 -6.83
CA VAL A 96 7.79 -10.04 -5.92
C VAL A 96 7.09 -11.32 -5.50
N ARG A 97 7.84 -12.42 -5.48
CA ARG A 97 7.32 -13.68 -4.95
C ARG A 97 7.09 -13.57 -3.46
N GLN A 98 5.96 -14.12 -3.01
CA GLN A 98 5.62 -14.19 -1.60
C GLN A 98 6.74 -14.83 -0.78
N GLY A 99 6.88 -14.40 0.46
CA GLY A 99 7.70 -15.04 1.47
C GLY A 99 7.01 -15.03 2.82
N ASN A 100 7.73 -15.44 3.85
CA ASN A 100 7.15 -15.54 5.19
C ASN A 100 6.66 -14.18 5.73
N LYS A 101 7.44 -13.11 5.50
CA LYS A 101 7.12 -11.75 5.95
C LYS A 101 6.21 -11.01 4.97
N LEU A 102 6.68 -10.83 3.73
CA LEU A 102 5.94 -10.15 2.67
C LEU A 102 5.08 -11.18 1.93
N ASN A 103 3.79 -11.23 2.28
CA ASN A 103 2.79 -12.12 1.71
C ASN A 103 1.52 -11.32 1.33
N LYS A 104 0.46 -11.99 0.88
CA LYS A 104 -0.77 -11.31 0.44
C LYS A 104 -1.49 -10.51 1.52
N ASP A 105 -1.31 -10.85 2.81
CA ASP A 105 -2.00 -10.16 3.91
C ASP A 105 -1.31 -8.82 4.23
N LEU A 106 -1.92 -7.74 3.77
CA LEU A 106 -1.43 -6.38 3.96
C LEU A 106 -1.46 -5.98 5.44
N ARG A 107 -2.46 -6.46 6.19
CA ARG A 107 -2.64 -6.15 7.61
C ARG A 107 -1.51 -6.78 8.42
N HIS A 108 -1.21 -8.05 8.13
CA HIS A 108 -0.07 -8.74 8.73
C HIS A 108 1.22 -7.95 8.47
N TYR A 109 1.46 -7.54 7.23
CA TYR A 109 2.67 -6.80 6.89
C TYR A 109 2.80 -5.44 7.59
N LEU A 110 1.70 -4.68 7.69
CA LEU A 110 1.67 -3.39 8.38
C LEU A 110 1.82 -3.52 9.90
N SER A 111 1.33 -4.62 10.50
CA SER A 111 1.47 -4.89 11.94
C SER A 111 2.90 -5.25 12.38
N MET A 112 3.75 -5.68 11.43
CA MET A 112 5.13 -6.03 11.73
C MET A 112 5.99 -4.80 12.03
N ARG A 113 6.98 -4.96 12.92
CA ARG A 113 7.98 -3.94 13.22
C ARG A 113 9.25 -4.19 12.42
N PHE A 114 9.74 -3.13 11.78
CA PHE A 114 10.96 -3.15 10.99
C PHE A 114 11.90 -2.03 11.43
N GLN A 115 13.19 -2.24 11.24
CA GLN A 115 14.20 -1.23 11.54
C GLN A 115 13.98 0.01 10.66
N LYS A 116 14.07 1.21 11.24
CA LYS A 116 14.04 2.49 10.49
C LYS A 116 15.02 2.44 9.32
N SER A 117 14.59 2.98 8.18
CA SER A 117 15.36 3.00 6.93
C SER A 117 15.71 1.63 6.34
N SER A 118 15.11 0.54 6.85
CA SER A 118 15.14 -0.74 6.14
C SER A 118 14.20 -0.70 4.92
N PRO A 119 14.43 -1.53 3.89
CA PRO A 119 13.52 -1.59 2.75
C PRO A 119 12.09 -1.97 3.15
N ASP A 120 11.91 -2.81 4.19
CA ASP A 120 10.59 -3.13 4.71
C ASP A 120 9.88 -1.91 5.29
N HIS A 121 10.62 -1.11 6.09
CA HIS A 121 10.12 0.14 6.66
C HIS A 121 9.75 1.15 5.57
N GLU A 122 10.60 1.30 4.54
CA GLU A 122 10.30 2.16 3.38
C GLU A 122 9.02 1.71 2.66
N LEU A 123 8.86 0.41 2.39
CA LEU A 123 7.64 -0.12 1.78
C LEU A 123 6.40 0.12 2.66
N GLN A 124 6.50 -0.03 3.98
CA GLN A 124 5.39 0.31 4.87
C GLN A 124 5.04 1.81 4.80
N GLN A 125 6.02 2.71 4.72
CA GLN A 125 5.77 4.14 4.58
C GLN A 125 5.09 4.45 3.24
N THR A 126 5.55 3.83 2.14
CA THR A 126 4.89 3.92 0.84
C THR A 126 3.43 3.48 0.90
N ILE A 127 3.14 2.34 1.54
CA ILE A 127 1.77 1.83 1.72
C ILE A 127 0.93 2.82 2.53
N ARG A 128 1.44 3.31 3.68
CA ARG A 128 0.70 4.26 4.53
C ARG A 128 0.38 5.56 3.79
N ASN A 129 1.34 6.10 3.04
CA ASN A 129 1.13 7.29 2.22
C ASN A 129 -0.01 7.08 1.22
N SER A 130 0.00 5.95 0.50
CA SER A 130 -1.09 5.56 -0.40
C SER A 130 -2.44 5.51 0.34
N LEU A 131 -2.52 4.84 1.49
CA LEU A 131 -3.74 4.68 2.27
C LEU A 131 -4.33 6.01 2.78
N TYR A 132 -3.48 6.97 3.13
CA TYR A 132 -3.89 8.28 3.64
C TYR A 132 -4.58 9.15 2.59
N HIS A 133 -4.44 8.84 1.30
CA HIS A 133 -5.24 9.48 0.25
C HIS A 133 -6.70 9.00 0.24
N TYR A 134 -6.96 7.78 0.74
CA TYR A 134 -8.30 7.17 0.70
C TYR A 134 -9.04 7.25 2.02
N SER A 135 -8.29 7.28 3.13
CA SER A 135 -8.85 7.20 4.46
C SER A 135 -8.06 8.07 5.44
N VAL A 136 -8.81 8.78 6.28
CA VAL A 136 -8.22 9.52 7.40
C VAL A 136 -8.02 8.52 8.53
N PRO A 137 -6.79 8.33 9.05
CA PRO A 137 -6.53 7.48 10.19
C PRO A 137 -7.31 7.97 11.41
N CYS A 138 -7.56 7.07 12.34
CA CYS A 138 -8.33 7.32 13.55
C CYS A 138 -7.45 7.21 14.79
N THR A 139 -7.84 7.92 15.84
CA THR A 139 -7.19 7.82 17.15
C THR A 139 -8.19 8.06 18.27
N THR A 140 -7.93 7.45 19.43
CA THR A 140 -8.70 7.72 20.66
C THR A 140 -8.13 8.87 21.48
N ARG A 141 -6.99 9.42 21.07
CA ARG A 141 -6.39 10.58 21.71
C ARG A 141 -7.27 11.82 21.44
N PRO A 142 -7.42 12.76 22.40
CA PRO A 142 -8.06 14.04 22.11
C PRO A 142 -7.27 14.86 21.07
N PRO A 143 -7.93 15.70 20.26
CA PRO A 143 -7.26 16.59 19.31
C PRO A 143 -6.30 17.56 20.01
N ARG A 144 -5.12 17.76 19.43
CA ARG A 144 -4.17 18.81 19.84
C ARG A 144 -4.54 20.14 19.19
N GLU A 145 -3.99 21.23 19.72
CA GLU A 145 -4.16 22.56 19.14
C GLU A 145 -3.70 22.59 17.68
N GLY A 146 -4.59 23.03 16.79
CA GLY A 146 -4.37 23.09 15.34
C GLY A 146 -4.68 21.81 14.56
N GLU A 147 -4.99 20.68 15.21
CA GLU A 147 -5.47 19.47 14.52
C GLU A 147 -6.96 19.59 14.18
N LEU A 148 -7.32 19.23 12.95
CA LEU A 148 -8.69 19.28 12.44
C LEU A 148 -9.29 17.87 12.32
N PRO A 149 -10.45 17.61 12.96
CA PRO A 149 -11.18 16.34 12.80
C PRO A 149 -11.53 16.07 11.33
N GLY A 150 -11.30 14.83 10.89
CA GLY A 150 -11.57 14.42 9.51
C GLY A 150 -10.55 14.92 8.47
N VAL A 151 -9.49 15.59 8.92
CA VAL A 151 -8.34 15.97 8.09
C VAL A 151 -7.08 15.31 8.66
N ASP A 152 -6.73 15.64 9.90
CA ASP A 152 -5.54 15.11 10.56
C ASP A 152 -5.79 13.73 11.14
N TYR A 153 -6.89 13.56 11.89
CA TYR A 153 -7.35 12.29 12.41
C TYR A 153 -8.88 12.30 12.54
N ASN A 154 -9.47 11.12 12.49
CA ASN A 154 -10.78 10.86 13.05
C ASN A 154 -10.59 10.60 14.55
N PHE A 155 -10.95 11.59 15.37
CA PHE A 155 -10.89 11.48 16.82
C PHE A 155 -12.13 10.73 17.30
N LEU A 156 -11.92 9.52 17.81
CA LEU A 156 -12.98 8.59 18.21
C LEU A 156 -12.92 8.35 19.72
N SER A 157 -14.03 7.93 20.30
CA SER A 157 -14.02 7.29 21.61
C SER A 157 -13.36 5.91 21.53
N VAL A 158 -12.92 5.39 22.69
CA VAL A 158 -12.39 4.01 22.78
C VAL A 158 -13.43 2.99 22.30
N GLN A 159 -14.70 3.20 22.64
CA GLN A 159 -15.79 2.32 22.23
C GLN A 159 -15.94 2.26 20.71
N GLU A 160 -16.00 3.41 20.04
CA GLU A 160 -16.09 3.49 18.57
C GLU A 160 -14.86 2.86 17.90
N PHE A 161 -13.66 3.04 18.48
CA PHE A 161 -12.45 2.42 17.95
C PHE A 161 -12.51 0.89 18.02
N LEU A 162 -12.95 0.34 19.16
CA LEU A 162 -13.09 -1.10 19.35
C LEU A 162 -14.18 -1.69 18.42
N GLU A 163 -15.23 -0.94 18.13
CA GLU A 163 -16.24 -1.34 17.15
C GLU A 163 -15.66 -1.45 15.73
N LEU A 164 -14.79 -0.51 15.32
CA LEU A 164 -14.09 -0.58 14.03
C LEU A 164 -13.14 -1.79 13.96
N GLU A 165 -12.40 -2.05 15.04
CA GLU A 165 -11.55 -3.23 15.15
C GLU A 165 -12.37 -4.52 15.01
N GLN A 166 -13.49 -4.64 15.75
CA GLN A 166 -14.38 -5.80 15.69
C GLN A 166 -15.01 -6.00 14.31
N CYS A 167 -15.36 -4.91 13.63
CA CYS A 167 -15.87 -4.95 12.25
C CYS A 167 -14.78 -5.29 11.22
N GLY A 168 -13.51 -5.37 11.61
CA GLY A 168 -12.39 -5.69 10.72
C GLY A 168 -12.17 -4.61 9.64
N THR A 169 -12.53 -3.36 9.93
CA THR A 169 -12.40 -2.23 9.00
C THR A 169 -11.04 -1.56 9.07
N LEU A 170 -10.18 -1.91 10.03
CA LEU A 170 -8.83 -1.39 10.19
C LEU A 170 -7.79 -2.28 9.49
N LEU A 171 -6.83 -1.64 8.82
CA LEU A 171 -5.67 -2.28 8.20
C LEU A 171 -4.47 -2.38 9.13
N GLU A 172 -4.34 -1.40 10.02
CA GLU A 172 -3.25 -1.28 10.98
C GLU A 172 -3.83 -0.76 12.28
N ILE A 173 -3.35 -1.30 13.40
CA ILE A 173 -3.74 -0.91 14.76
C ILE A 173 -2.46 -0.77 15.59
N GLY A 174 -2.36 0.30 16.37
CA GLY A 174 -1.26 0.55 17.28
C GLY A 174 -1.71 1.30 18.53
N THR A 175 -0.91 1.21 19.59
CA THR A 175 -1.17 1.89 20.87
C THR A 175 0.02 2.74 21.30
N TYR A 176 -0.20 4.04 21.54
CA TYR A 176 0.82 4.99 21.97
C TYR A 176 0.31 5.85 23.13
N GLU A 177 1.09 5.99 24.20
CA GLU A 177 0.72 6.77 25.40
C GLU A 177 -0.70 6.45 25.91
N GLY A 178 -1.08 5.16 25.88
CA GLY A 178 -2.40 4.71 26.31
C GLY A 178 -3.55 5.00 25.34
N ASN A 179 -3.28 5.57 24.17
CA ASN A 179 -4.28 5.84 23.13
C ASN A 179 -4.13 4.88 21.95
N TYR A 180 -5.26 4.53 21.33
CA TYR A 180 -5.31 3.71 20.14
C TYR A 180 -5.17 4.56 18.89
N TYR A 181 -4.55 3.99 17.86
CA TYR A 181 -4.36 4.56 16.54
C TYR A 181 -4.66 3.48 15.52
N GLY A 182 -5.34 3.84 14.44
CA GLY A 182 -5.69 2.87 13.41
C GLY A 182 -5.80 3.49 12.02
N THR A 183 -5.43 2.72 11.01
CA THR A 183 -5.59 3.11 9.61
C THR A 183 -6.75 2.32 9.02
N PRO A 184 -7.88 2.96 8.67
CA PRO A 184 -9.01 2.26 8.05
C PRO A 184 -8.66 1.69 6.67
N LYS A 185 -9.44 0.70 6.24
CA LYS A 185 -9.45 0.22 4.86
C LYS A 185 -9.95 1.35 3.94
N PRO A 186 -9.38 1.46 2.73
CA PRO A 186 -10.00 2.22 1.66
C PRO A 186 -11.44 1.76 1.41
N PRO A 187 -12.29 2.62 0.82
CA PRO A 187 -13.66 2.24 0.48
C PRO A 187 -13.66 1.05 -0.48
N SER A 188 -14.68 0.20 -0.37
CA SER A 188 -14.81 -1.01 -1.20
C SER A 188 -15.05 -0.71 -2.69
N GLN A 189 -15.52 0.49 -3.00
CA GLN A 189 -15.80 0.97 -4.35
C GLN A 189 -15.24 2.39 -4.50
N PRO A 190 -14.88 2.80 -5.74
CA PRO A 190 -14.52 4.19 -6.00
C PRO A 190 -15.68 5.10 -5.64
N ARG A 191 -15.38 6.25 -5.01
CA ARG A 191 -16.39 7.29 -4.83
C ARG A 191 -16.80 7.74 -6.23
N CYS A 192 -18.10 7.70 -6.55
CA CYS A 192 -18.64 7.91 -7.89
C CYS A 192 -17.88 9.03 -8.66
N GLY A 193 -17.10 8.63 -9.68
CA GLY A 193 -16.34 9.54 -10.55
C GLY A 193 -14.90 9.89 -10.13
N THR A 194 -14.39 9.40 -9.00
CA THR A 194 -13.00 9.63 -8.55
C THR A 194 -12.20 8.33 -8.61
N VAL A 195 -11.77 7.97 -9.81
CA VAL A 195 -10.64 7.05 -10.00
C VAL A 195 -9.40 7.93 -10.09
N ILE A 196 -8.38 7.65 -9.26
CA ILE A 196 -7.19 8.49 -9.26
C ILE A 196 -6.41 8.19 -10.55
N THR A 197 -6.40 9.16 -11.48
CA THR A 197 -5.68 9.02 -12.75
C THR A 197 -4.17 8.92 -12.51
N GLN A 198 -3.42 8.40 -13.48
CA GLN A 198 -1.96 8.28 -13.38
C GLN A 198 -1.28 9.61 -12.99
N ASP A 199 -1.70 10.73 -13.57
CA ASP A 199 -1.11 12.04 -13.26
C ASP A 199 -1.49 12.51 -11.86
N ALA A 200 -2.74 12.27 -11.43
CA ALA A 200 -3.16 12.55 -10.06
C ALA A 200 -2.43 11.66 -9.04
N LEU A 201 -2.20 10.38 -9.35
CA LEU A 201 -1.38 9.47 -8.54
C LEU A 201 0.07 9.94 -8.47
N ARG A 202 0.65 10.38 -9.59
CA ARG A 202 2.00 10.95 -9.62
C ARG A 202 2.11 12.20 -8.75
N HIS A 203 1.13 13.10 -8.84
CA HIS A 203 1.09 14.29 -7.99
C HIS A 203 0.79 13.96 -6.53
N ALA A 204 -0.03 12.95 -6.24
CA ALA A 204 -0.34 12.53 -4.88
C ALA A 204 0.86 11.84 -4.21
N LEU A 205 1.58 10.99 -4.94
CA LEU A 205 2.69 10.18 -4.44
C LEU A 205 4.04 10.92 -4.49
N PHE A 206 4.24 11.86 -5.41
CA PHE A 206 5.50 12.60 -5.61
C PHE A 206 5.37 14.14 -5.50
N GLY A 207 4.17 14.67 -5.35
CA GLY A 207 3.95 16.11 -5.17
C GLY A 207 4.56 16.62 -3.88
N SER A 208 5.17 17.81 -3.95
CA SER A 208 5.78 18.52 -2.83
C SER A 208 4.80 18.64 -1.66
N TRP A 209 5.23 18.18 -0.49
CA TRP A 209 4.55 18.21 0.81
C TRP A 209 4.41 19.64 1.38
N ASN A 210 4.00 20.60 0.56
CA ASN A 210 3.79 21.99 0.98
C ASN A 210 2.31 22.32 0.86
N SER A 211 1.50 21.89 1.83
CA SER A 211 0.22 22.50 2.30
C SER A 211 -0.72 21.50 2.98
N THR A 212 -0.17 20.62 3.83
CA THR A 212 -0.88 20.16 5.02
C THR A 212 0.09 20.33 6.18
N PRO A 213 -0.37 20.79 7.36
CA PRO A 213 0.52 20.97 8.51
C PRO A 213 1.26 19.66 8.73
N LYS A 214 2.58 19.74 8.94
CA LYS A 214 3.47 18.58 9.15
C LYS A 214 2.77 17.60 10.09
N ARG A 215 2.21 16.53 9.52
CA ARG A 215 1.53 15.49 10.28
C ARG A 215 2.56 14.94 11.23
N THR A 216 2.37 15.20 12.52
CA THR A 216 3.40 14.92 13.52
C THR A 216 3.49 13.40 13.65
N LYS A 217 4.53 12.83 13.04
CA LYS A 217 5.07 11.47 13.21
C LYS A 217 4.03 10.33 13.10
N SER A 218 4.24 9.41 12.15
CA SER A 218 3.52 8.13 12.16
C SER A 218 3.81 7.36 13.45
N TYR A 219 2.92 6.50 13.93
CA TYR A 219 3.09 5.71 15.17
C TYR A 219 4.49 5.09 15.33
N ASN A 220 5.05 4.55 14.23
CA ASN A 220 6.41 3.99 14.23
C ASN A 220 7.51 5.06 14.31
N ASP A 221 7.28 6.27 13.83
CA ASP A 221 8.25 7.36 13.96
C ASP A 221 8.42 7.78 15.43
N ILE A 222 7.33 7.72 16.22
CA ILE A 222 7.28 8.15 17.62
C ILE A 222 7.89 7.11 18.58
N GLN A 223 7.68 5.81 18.35
CA GLN A 223 8.25 4.75 19.22
C GLN A 223 9.77 4.70 19.22
N HIS A 224 10.41 5.22 18.17
CA HIS A 224 11.86 5.21 18.01
C HIS A 224 12.56 6.47 18.55
N ASP A 225 11.82 7.41 19.15
CA ASP A 225 12.43 8.53 19.89
C ASP A 225 12.60 8.21 21.39
N ILE A 226 12.23 7.00 21.82
CA ILE A 226 12.29 6.54 23.22
C ILE A 226 13.40 5.48 23.42
N GLU A 227 14.31 5.28 22.45
CA GLU A 227 15.54 4.49 22.64
C GLU A 227 16.81 5.36 22.62
#